data_AF-A0A2N1MM53-F1
#
_entry.id   AF-A0A2N1MM53-F1
#
_cell.length_a   1.000
_cell.length_b   1.000
_cell.length_c   1.000
_cell.angle_alpha   90.00
_cell.angle_beta   90.00
_cell.angle_gamma   90.00
#
_symmetry.space_group_name_H-M   'P 1'
#
loop_
_entity.id
_entity.type
_entity.pdbx_description
1 polymer ?
#
loop_
_entity_poly.entity_id
_entity_poly.type
_entity_poly.pdbx_seq_one_letter_code
_entity_poly.pdbx_strand_id
1 'polypeptide(L)'
;MFPHIDNLLDLLVKSQTNSLLALFNTDTLRPIAIQKLDMLTQELWYPGISRDINKYIGKISTPSYLAKSLTLLEQYQIHLDLTVSYSIIGGHTPVVDYLLNLSSQDYKSLRSKRIMYLNQLVSSDGNYLLTWEEVKRLNNNNFKGPKPKWFNLLENDFTLSNYRTLTYPLTDNYSIPARLQNIPEQTIGSHKKLNEWTYHWNASIQNCIIGKTYLQDTDTRSSISIMEHYIPINNSLLAIDLSFQSSCSSPLILVPCSGCHLNDHSLILQDARIRCTISVRTNRLSVFNTFHRSNQEHKKYANLSLKKYFVSTKPLHFIRYSAHSIYLAQHNINTTLSPSTLMPTNSHSSNSDDIIKHLTTTIQSAVTRDIKMIT
;
A
#
# COMPACT_ATOMS: atom_id res chain seq x y z
N MET A 1 -29.01 27.69 48.54
CA MET A 1 -28.35 26.40 48.80
C MET A 1 -27.93 25.85 47.45
N PHE A 2 -26.68 26.10 47.04
CA PHE A 2 -26.17 25.54 45.78
C PHE A 2 -26.03 24.02 45.96
N PRO A 3 -26.55 23.19 45.05
CA PRO A 3 -26.34 21.75 45.14
C PRO A 3 -24.83 21.48 45.10
N HIS A 4 -24.40 20.51 45.91
CA HIS A 4 -23.03 20.05 45.99
C HIS A 4 -22.61 19.58 44.59
N ILE A 5 -21.79 20.37 43.90
CA ILE A 5 -21.19 19.97 42.63
C ILE A 5 -20.03 19.06 42.98
N ASP A 6 -20.21 17.76 42.77
CA ASP A 6 -19.24 16.70 43.07
C ASP A 6 -18.06 16.65 42.07
N ASN A 7 -17.46 17.81 41.77
CA ASN A 7 -16.44 18.10 40.74
C ASN A 7 -17.01 18.57 39.39
N LEU A 8 -16.72 19.85 39.08
CA LEU A 8 -17.15 20.52 37.84
C LEU A 8 -16.60 19.84 36.59
N LEU A 9 -15.38 19.29 36.66
CA LEU A 9 -14.73 18.67 35.51
C LEU A 9 -15.43 17.35 35.12
N ASP A 10 -15.85 16.57 36.11
CA ASP A 10 -16.58 15.32 35.90
C ASP A 10 -17.96 15.57 35.28
N LEU A 11 -18.65 16.64 35.72
CA LEU A 11 -19.90 17.08 35.10
C LEU A 11 -19.71 17.53 33.65
N LEU A 12 -18.61 18.21 33.35
CA LEU A 12 -18.27 18.61 31.97
C LEU A 12 -18.02 17.38 31.11
N VAL A 13 -17.19 16.44 31.55
CA VAL A 13 -16.89 15.18 30.82
C VAL A 13 -18.17 14.40 30.56
N LYS A 14 -19.04 14.25 31.57
CA LYS A 14 -20.33 13.57 31.44
C LYS A 14 -21.22 14.25 30.40
N SER A 15 -21.32 15.58 30.44
CA SER A 15 -22.09 16.37 29.48
C SER A 15 -21.56 16.24 28.06
N GLN A 16 -20.23 16.31 27.88
CA GLN A 16 -19.59 16.12 26.57
C GLN A 16 -19.80 14.72 26.03
N THR A 17 -19.64 13.69 26.87
CA THR A 17 -19.85 12.28 26.52
C THR A 17 -21.27 12.06 26.02
N ASN A 18 -22.27 12.54 26.77
CA ASN A 18 -23.68 12.43 26.37
C ASN A 18 -23.97 13.14 25.05
N SER A 19 -23.37 14.32 24.83
CA SER A 19 -23.53 15.08 23.60
C SER A 19 -22.94 14.36 22.38
N LEU A 20 -21.76 13.76 22.52
CA LEU A 20 -21.13 12.97 21.47
C LEU A 20 -21.89 11.65 21.24
N LEU A 21 -22.35 10.99 22.30
CA LEU A 21 -23.16 9.77 22.20
C LEU A 21 -24.45 10.03 21.42
N ALA A 22 -25.15 11.13 21.73
CA ALA A 22 -26.33 11.56 20.99
C ALA A 22 -25.99 11.91 19.53
N LEU A 23 -24.89 12.62 19.29
CA LEU A 23 -24.47 12.98 17.94
C LEU A 23 -24.20 11.77 17.04
N PHE A 24 -23.46 10.77 17.55
CA PHE A 24 -23.04 9.63 16.73
C PHE A 24 -24.08 8.50 16.65
N ASN A 25 -25.00 8.38 17.62
CA ASN A 25 -26.01 7.32 17.64
C ASN A 25 -27.42 7.76 17.21
N THR A 26 -27.64 9.04 16.91
CA THR A 26 -28.93 9.52 16.42
C THR A 26 -28.93 9.60 14.88
N ASP A 27 -29.80 8.84 14.23
CA ASP A 27 -29.87 8.75 12.77
C ASP A 27 -30.11 10.10 12.07
N THR A 28 -30.94 10.97 12.66
CA THR A 28 -31.23 12.30 12.12
C THR A 28 -30.01 13.23 12.16
N LEU A 29 -29.08 13.00 13.09
CA LEU A 29 -27.84 13.78 13.22
C LEU A 29 -26.67 13.17 12.44
N ARG A 30 -26.84 11.99 11.84
CA ARG A 30 -25.80 11.28 11.09
C ARG A 30 -25.07 12.16 10.05
N PRO A 31 -25.74 13.00 9.23
CA PRO A 31 -25.03 13.88 8.29
C PRO A 31 -24.09 14.88 8.99
N ILE A 32 -24.51 15.41 10.15
CA ILE A 32 -23.72 16.33 10.96
C ILE A 32 -22.53 15.59 11.60
N ALA A 33 -22.76 14.37 12.07
CA ALA A 33 -21.71 13.51 12.62
C ALA A 33 -20.62 13.20 11.58
N ILE A 34 -21.01 12.80 10.37
CA ILE A 34 -20.10 12.56 9.25
C ILE A 34 -19.33 13.84 8.89
N GLN A 35 -20.01 14.98 8.79
CA GLN A 35 -19.36 16.25 8.50
C GLN A 35 -18.32 16.61 9.57
N LYS A 36 -18.62 16.39 10.86
CA LYS A 36 -17.65 16.62 11.93
C LYS A 36 -16.47 15.65 11.88
N LEU A 37 -16.68 14.40 11.47
CA LEU A 37 -15.60 13.43 11.23
C LEU A 37 -14.72 13.83 10.05
N ASP A 38 -15.31 14.37 8.98
CA ASP A 38 -14.56 14.90 7.84
C ASP A 38 -13.69 16.09 8.25
N MET A 39 -14.25 17.02 9.04
CA MET A 39 -13.48 18.13 9.60
C MET A 39 -12.33 17.63 10.47
N LEU A 40 -12.59 16.70 11.39
CA LEU A 40 -11.57 16.10 12.26
C LEU A 40 -10.47 15.42 11.45
N THR A 41 -10.85 14.66 10.43
CA THR A 41 -9.93 14.00 9.50
C THR A 41 -9.02 15.01 8.81
N GLN A 42 -9.56 16.13 8.33
CA GLN A 42 -8.75 17.17 7.68
C GLN A 42 -7.83 17.91 8.67
N GLU A 43 -8.31 18.13 9.89
CA GLU A 43 -7.57 18.78 10.98
C GLU A 43 -6.36 17.96 11.40
N LEU A 44 -6.57 16.68 11.75
CA LEU A 44 -5.52 15.77 12.21
C LEU A 44 -4.73 15.15 11.05
N TRP A 45 -5.27 15.18 9.84
CA TRP A 45 -4.81 14.39 8.69
C TRP A 45 -4.69 12.89 9.04
N TYR A 46 -5.74 12.37 9.69
CA TYR A 46 -5.86 11.01 10.21
C TYR A 46 -7.21 10.42 9.80
N PRO A 47 -7.28 9.16 9.37
CA PRO A 47 -8.55 8.55 8.99
C PRO A 47 -9.39 8.22 10.23
N GLY A 48 -10.47 8.98 10.44
CA GLY A 48 -11.38 8.77 11.57
C GLY A 48 -10.86 9.34 12.89
N ILE A 49 -11.14 8.65 14.00
CA ILE A 49 -10.74 9.07 15.35
C ILE A 49 -9.44 8.36 15.72
N SER A 50 -8.37 9.12 15.93
CA SER A 50 -7.11 8.58 16.46
C SER A 50 -7.31 8.08 17.90
N ARG A 51 -6.65 6.98 18.26
CA ARG A 51 -6.59 6.50 19.66
C ARG A 51 -5.76 7.41 20.56
N ASP A 52 -4.79 8.10 19.98
CA ASP A 52 -3.92 9.08 20.64
C ASP A 52 -4.13 10.42 19.94
N ILE A 53 -5.13 11.18 20.39
CA ILE A 53 -5.46 12.50 19.82
C ILE A 53 -4.49 13.55 20.34
N ASN A 54 -4.00 13.37 21.56
CA ASN A 54 -3.00 14.24 22.18
C ASN A 54 -1.74 14.41 21.33
N LYS A 55 -1.28 13.35 20.65
CA LYS A 55 -0.15 13.41 19.69
C LYS A 55 -0.32 14.45 18.57
N TYR A 56 -1.57 14.71 18.17
CA TYR A 56 -1.89 15.53 17.00
C TYR A 56 -2.45 16.90 17.38
N ILE A 57 -3.21 17.00 18.48
CA ILE A 57 -3.94 18.21 18.86
C ILE A 57 -3.02 19.41 19.11
N GLY A 58 -1.84 19.17 19.72
CA GLY A 58 -0.86 20.23 20.01
C GLY A 58 -0.27 20.89 18.77
N LYS A 59 -0.49 20.31 17.58
CA LYS A 59 -0.01 20.81 16.29
C LYS A 59 -1.06 21.66 15.56
N ILE A 60 -2.27 21.76 16.11
CA ILE A 60 -3.41 22.47 15.50
C ILE A 60 -3.57 23.83 16.19
N SER A 61 -3.61 24.91 15.40
CA SER A 61 -3.79 26.27 15.92
C SER A 61 -5.20 26.52 16.48
N THR A 62 -6.21 25.96 15.85
CA THR A 62 -7.63 26.18 16.17
C THR A 62 -8.39 24.85 16.09
N PRO A 63 -8.30 24.00 17.13
CA PRO A 63 -8.96 22.69 17.10
C PRO A 63 -10.48 22.84 17.13
N SER A 64 -11.18 22.00 16.35
CA SER A 64 -12.65 21.96 16.37
C SER A 64 -13.20 21.58 17.74
N TYR A 65 -14.48 21.83 17.92
CA TYR A 65 -15.22 21.35 19.10
C TYR A 65 -15.05 19.83 19.29
N LEU A 66 -15.19 19.04 18.21
CA LEU A 66 -15.04 17.58 18.30
C LEU A 66 -13.62 17.20 18.74
N ALA A 67 -12.59 17.82 18.17
CA ALA A 67 -11.20 17.56 18.56
C ALA A 67 -10.96 17.89 20.04
N LYS A 68 -11.46 19.04 20.52
CA LYS A 68 -11.37 19.44 21.94
C LYS A 68 -12.10 18.48 22.87
N SER A 69 -13.32 18.07 22.50
CA SER A 69 -14.11 17.12 23.28
C SER A 69 -13.40 15.77 23.36
N LEU A 70 -12.82 15.29 22.26
CA LEU A 70 -12.07 14.04 22.25
C LEU A 70 -10.79 14.10 23.10
N THR A 71 -10.04 15.21 23.06
CA THR A 71 -8.90 15.45 23.95
C THR A 71 -9.30 15.40 25.42
N LEU A 72 -10.45 15.99 25.78
CA LEU A 72 -10.97 15.93 27.15
C LEU A 72 -11.32 14.50 27.56
N LEU A 73 -11.94 13.72 26.67
CA LEU A 73 -12.27 12.31 26.94
C LEU A 73 -11.02 11.43 27.11
N GLU A 74 -9.98 11.67 26.31
CA GLU A 74 -8.72 10.94 26.37
C GLU A 74 -8.00 11.11 27.73
N GLN A 75 -8.11 12.29 28.35
CA GLN A 75 -7.58 12.53 29.71
C GLN A 75 -8.21 11.59 30.75
N TYR A 76 -9.42 11.10 30.50
CA TYR A 76 -10.15 10.15 31.34
C TYR A 76 -10.08 8.71 30.82
N GLN A 77 -9.23 8.43 29.82
CA GLN A 77 -9.13 7.12 29.15
C GLN A 77 -10.47 6.63 28.55
N ILE A 78 -11.34 7.58 28.18
CA ILE A 78 -12.60 7.28 27.52
C ILE A 78 -12.36 7.29 26.01
N HIS A 79 -12.58 6.14 25.37
CA HIS A 79 -12.48 5.99 23.93
C HIS A 79 -13.86 5.90 23.29
N LEU A 80 -14.03 6.55 22.14
CA LEU A 80 -15.24 6.50 21.34
C LEU A 80 -15.05 5.55 20.16
N ASP A 81 -15.86 4.49 20.13
CA ASP A 81 -15.98 3.63 18.97
C ASP A 81 -17.11 4.12 18.09
N LEU A 82 -16.81 4.35 16.81
CA LEU A 82 -17.79 4.81 15.84
C LEU A 82 -18.71 3.66 15.44
N THR A 83 -20.01 3.83 15.67
CA THR A 83 -21.07 2.96 15.16
C THR A 83 -21.38 3.24 13.68
N VAL A 84 -20.97 4.40 13.18
CA VAL A 84 -21.13 4.81 11.78
C VAL A 84 -19.98 4.25 10.94
N SER A 85 -20.31 3.60 9.81
CA SER A 85 -19.32 3.17 8.82
C SER A 85 -18.65 4.38 8.17
N TYR A 86 -17.53 4.82 8.73
CA TYR A 86 -16.71 5.92 8.22
C TYR A 86 -15.43 5.37 7.60
N SER A 87 -15.46 5.08 6.30
CA SER A 87 -14.30 4.56 5.56
C SER A 87 -13.80 5.57 4.55
N ILE A 88 -12.57 6.07 4.73
CA ILE A 88 -11.91 6.89 3.72
C ILE A 88 -11.18 5.96 2.76
N ILE A 89 -11.56 6.03 1.48
CA ILE A 89 -10.89 5.28 0.41
C ILE A 89 -9.42 5.72 0.33
N GLY A 90 -8.49 4.78 0.46
CA GLY A 90 -7.07 5.02 0.22
C GLY A 90 -6.12 4.05 0.91
N GLY A 91 -6.61 3.23 1.83
CA GLY A 91 -5.82 2.24 2.57
C GLY A 91 -6.40 2.00 3.96
N HIS A 92 -5.65 1.28 4.79
CA HIS A 92 -6.00 1.02 6.19
C HIS A 92 -4.96 1.62 7.14
N THR A 93 -3.72 1.78 6.68
CA THR A 93 -2.59 2.15 7.51
C THR A 93 -2.29 3.64 7.40
N PRO A 94 -2.56 4.47 8.43
CA PRO A 94 -2.34 5.92 8.37
C PRO A 94 -0.85 6.25 8.24
N VAL A 95 -0.49 7.12 7.29
CA VAL A 95 0.91 7.47 7.02
C VAL A 95 1.57 8.19 8.20
N VAL A 96 0.78 8.91 9.00
CA VAL A 96 1.22 9.71 10.15
C VAL A 96 1.56 8.86 11.38
N ASP A 97 1.12 7.60 11.42
CA ASP A 97 1.53 6.65 12.46
C ASP A 97 2.98 6.21 12.29
N TYR A 98 3.45 6.18 11.04
CA TYR A 98 4.84 5.86 10.70
C TYR A 98 5.75 7.10 10.80
N LEU A 99 5.23 8.29 10.55
CA LEU A 99 6.03 9.52 10.55
C LEU A 99 5.83 10.30 11.86
N LEU A 100 6.61 9.96 12.88
CA LEU A 100 6.49 10.54 14.23
C LEU A 100 6.82 12.06 14.28
N ASN A 101 7.80 12.50 13.48
CA ASN A 101 8.36 13.86 13.54
C ASN A 101 8.00 14.74 12.34
N LEU A 102 6.72 14.75 11.96
CA LEU A 102 6.23 15.62 10.88
C LEU A 102 6.17 17.09 11.30
N SER A 103 6.75 17.97 10.47
CA SER A 103 6.59 19.42 10.60
C SER A 103 5.26 19.89 10.00
N SER A 104 4.82 21.12 10.33
CA SER A 104 3.62 21.73 9.73
C SER A 104 3.67 21.78 8.19
N GLN A 105 4.87 21.93 7.62
CA GLN A 105 5.09 21.94 6.17
C GLN A 105 4.90 20.54 5.55
N ASP A 106 5.24 19.49 6.29
CA ASP A 106 5.02 18.11 5.85
C ASP A 106 3.54 17.76 5.84
N TYR A 107 2.78 18.14 6.88
CA TYR A 107 1.32 18.00 6.89
C TYR A 107 0.68 18.76 5.73
N LYS A 108 1.13 19.99 5.43
CA LYS A 108 0.64 20.74 4.26
C LYS A 108 0.96 20.03 2.94
N SER A 109 2.14 19.42 2.83
CA SER A 109 2.55 18.64 1.66
C SER A 109 1.69 17.39 1.47
N LEU A 110 1.49 16.60 2.55
CA LEU A 110 0.64 15.40 2.54
C LEU A 110 -0.81 15.74 2.15
N ARG A 111 -1.37 16.81 2.73
CA ARG A 111 -2.68 17.37 2.36
C ARG A 111 -2.79 17.72 0.89
N SER A 112 -1.83 18.51 0.38
CA SER A 112 -1.83 18.93 -1.02
C SER A 112 -1.76 17.75 -2.00
N LYS A 113 -1.12 16.65 -1.58
CA LYS A 113 -0.93 15.44 -2.38
C LYS A 113 -2.01 14.38 -2.12
N ARG A 114 -2.93 14.60 -1.18
CA ARG A 114 -3.98 13.66 -0.77
C ARG A 114 -3.42 12.28 -0.40
N ILE A 115 -2.28 12.27 0.30
CA ILE A 115 -1.62 11.07 0.81
C ILE A 115 -1.92 10.97 2.30
N MET A 116 -2.83 10.06 2.65
CA MET A 116 -3.28 9.81 4.03
C MET A 116 -2.85 8.43 4.53
N TYR A 117 -2.69 7.47 3.62
CA TYR A 117 -2.33 6.10 3.95
C TYR A 117 -0.97 5.71 3.39
N LEU A 118 -0.25 4.88 4.14
CA LEU A 118 1.00 4.29 3.68
C LEU A 118 0.78 3.36 2.48
N ASN A 119 -0.40 2.72 2.39
CA ASN A 119 -0.82 1.90 1.25
C ASN A 119 -0.71 2.65 -0.10
N GLN A 120 -0.78 3.97 -0.11
CA GLN A 120 -0.65 4.79 -1.33
C GLN A 120 0.82 4.93 -1.81
N LEU A 121 1.79 4.55 -0.98
CA LEU A 121 3.22 4.73 -1.20
C LEU A 121 3.98 3.41 -1.35
N VAL A 122 3.32 2.29 -1.04
CA VAL A 122 3.92 0.97 -1.10
C VAL A 122 3.40 0.20 -2.32
N SER A 123 4.10 -0.89 -2.61
CA SER A 123 3.69 -1.90 -3.57
C SER A 123 2.33 -2.48 -3.21
N SER A 124 1.62 -3.01 -4.21
CA SER A 124 0.33 -3.69 -4.01
C SER A 124 0.43 -4.95 -3.14
N ASP A 125 1.62 -5.53 -2.97
CA ASP A 125 1.90 -6.65 -2.04
C ASP A 125 2.28 -6.18 -0.63
N GLY A 126 2.31 -4.86 -0.39
CA GLY A 126 2.63 -4.31 0.93
C GLY A 126 4.07 -4.48 1.39
N ASN A 127 4.96 -5.05 0.56
CA ASN A 127 6.33 -5.42 0.98
C ASN A 127 7.40 -4.36 0.66
N TYR A 128 7.16 -3.51 -0.33
CA TYR A 128 8.18 -2.61 -0.88
C TYR A 128 7.71 -1.17 -0.96
N LEU A 129 8.58 -0.23 -0.60
CA LEU A 129 8.34 1.18 -0.80
C LEU A 129 8.56 1.56 -2.27
N LEU A 130 7.61 2.29 -2.85
CA LEU A 130 7.76 2.82 -4.21
C LEU A 130 8.81 3.94 -4.24
N THR A 131 9.38 4.20 -5.41
CA THR A 131 10.18 5.41 -5.64
C THR A 131 9.28 6.61 -5.76
N TRP A 132 9.82 7.80 -5.49
CA TRP A 132 9.03 9.03 -5.67
C TRP A 132 8.52 9.19 -7.12
N GLU A 133 9.33 8.81 -8.11
CA GLU A 133 8.91 8.80 -9.52
C GLU A 133 7.76 7.81 -9.78
N GLU A 134 7.81 6.61 -9.19
CA GLU A 134 6.71 5.64 -9.26
C GLU A 134 5.44 6.19 -8.61
N VAL A 135 5.54 6.82 -7.44
CA VAL A 135 4.41 7.47 -6.74
C VAL A 135 3.81 8.59 -7.59
N LYS A 136 4.65 9.44 -8.21
CA LYS A 136 4.17 10.48 -9.15
C LYS A 136 3.43 9.84 -10.32
N ARG A 137 4.01 8.79 -10.92
CA ARG A 137 3.46 8.09 -12.08
C ARG A 137 2.11 7.44 -11.79
N LEU A 138 1.94 6.82 -10.62
CA LEU A 138 0.68 6.25 -10.16
C LEU A 138 -0.39 7.32 -9.92
N ASN A 139 0.02 8.53 -9.53
CA ASN A 139 -0.88 9.67 -9.32
C ASN A 139 -0.96 10.58 -10.57
N ASN A 140 -0.84 10.01 -11.78
CA ASN A 140 -0.94 10.72 -13.06
C ASN A 140 -0.03 11.95 -13.19
N ASN A 141 1.14 11.92 -12.55
CA ASN A 141 2.09 13.03 -12.47
C ASN A 141 1.51 14.34 -11.92
N ASN A 142 0.40 14.26 -11.15
CA ASN A 142 -0.23 15.42 -10.53
C ASN A 142 0.67 16.08 -9.47
N PHE A 143 1.65 15.34 -8.95
CA PHE A 143 2.59 15.87 -7.98
C PHE A 143 3.73 16.61 -8.68
N LYS A 144 3.71 17.94 -8.57
CA LYS A 144 4.77 18.83 -9.05
C LYS A 144 5.85 19.04 -7.99
N GLY A 145 7.07 19.32 -8.45
CA GLY A 145 8.20 19.72 -7.62
C GLY A 145 9.11 18.59 -7.16
N PRO A 146 10.12 18.92 -6.34
CA PRO A 146 11.10 17.97 -5.85
C PRO A 146 10.48 16.95 -4.88
N LYS A 147 11.23 15.87 -4.65
CA LYS A 147 10.89 14.84 -3.67
C LYS A 147 10.69 15.47 -2.28
N PRO A 148 9.54 15.25 -1.61
CA PRO A 148 9.27 15.81 -0.29
C PRO A 148 10.21 15.29 0.79
N LYS A 149 10.51 16.12 1.81
CA LYS A 149 11.36 15.76 2.95
C LYS A 149 10.79 14.57 3.74
N TRP A 150 9.50 14.57 4.03
CA TRP A 150 8.82 13.46 4.71
C TRP A 150 8.98 12.11 3.97
N PHE A 151 9.12 12.11 2.64
CA PHE A 151 9.35 10.88 1.87
C PHE A 151 10.79 10.37 2.01
N ASN A 152 11.76 11.28 2.22
CA ASN A 152 13.13 10.87 2.53
C ASN A 152 13.21 10.19 3.91
N LEU A 153 12.44 10.68 4.89
CA LEU A 153 12.34 10.03 6.21
C LEU A 153 11.79 8.60 6.07
N LEU A 154 10.74 8.41 5.25
CA LEU A 154 10.21 7.08 4.96
C LEU A 154 11.27 6.14 4.34
N GLU A 155 12.05 6.63 3.38
CA GLU A 155 13.08 5.81 2.76
C GLU A 155 14.21 5.43 3.74
N ASN A 156 14.67 6.37 4.56
CA ASN A 156 15.81 6.16 5.44
C ASN A 156 15.46 5.32 6.67
N ASP A 157 14.29 5.54 7.26
CA ASP A 157 13.95 4.98 8.57
C ASP A 157 13.16 3.67 8.45
N PHE A 158 12.54 3.40 7.29
CA PHE A 158 11.58 2.29 7.12
C PHE A 158 11.92 1.33 5.98
N THR A 159 13.13 1.39 5.42
CA THR A 159 13.61 0.39 4.46
C THR A 159 14.82 -0.37 4.97
N LEU A 160 14.82 -1.69 4.80
CA LEU A 160 15.89 -2.60 5.26
C LEU A 160 17.05 -2.72 4.28
N SER A 161 16.84 -2.34 3.02
CA SER A 161 17.77 -2.65 1.93
C SER A 161 17.76 -1.60 0.83
N ASN A 162 18.81 -1.64 0.01
CA ASN A 162 18.90 -0.86 -1.23
C ASN A 162 17.80 -1.24 -2.25
N TYR A 163 17.05 -2.31 -2.01
CA TYR A 163 15.90 -2.77 -2.79
C TYR A 163 14.56 -2.25 -2.26
N ARG A 164 14.58 -1.35 -1.26
CA ARG A 164 13.41 -0.67 -0.68
C ARG A 164 12.39 -1.62 -0.04
N THR A 165 12.85 -2.77 0.46
CA THR A 165 12.04 -3.68 1.28
C THR A 165 11.67 -2.97 2.57
N LEU A 166 10.38 -2.96 2.94
CA LEU A 166 9.91 -2.33 4.16
C LEU A 166 10.39 -3.11 5.39
N THR A 167 10.70 -2.38 6.46
CA THR A 167 11.00 -2.98 7.78
C THR A 167 9.80 -3.73 8.35
N TYR A 168 8.59 -3.19 8.13
CA TYR A 168 7.33 -3.79 8.54
C TYR A 168 6.41 -3.85 7.32
N PRO A 169 6.32 -5.02 6.65
CA PRO A 169 5.40 -5.21 5.54
C PRO A 169 3.94 -4.97 5.95
N LEU A 170 3.16 -4.39 5.05
CA LEU A 170 1.72 -4.26 5.23
C LEU A 170 1.05 -5.58 4.86
N THR A 171 0.50 -6.27 5.85
CA THR A 171 -0.19 -7.57 5.69
C THR A 171 -1.62 -7.44 5.18
N ASP A 172 -2.18 -6.23 5.21
CA ASP A 172 -3.56 -6.01 4.81
C ASP A 172 -3.68 -5.96 3.29
N ASN A 173 -4.39 -6.95 2.76
CA ASN A 173 -4.79 -7.03 1.36
C ASN A 173 -5.66 -5.81 1.03
N TYR A 174 -5.04 -4.78 0.45
CA TYR A 174 -5.76 -3.66 -0.10
C TYR A 174 -5.74 -3.74 -1.61
N SER A 175 -6.93 -3.79 -2.21
CA SER A 175 -7.08 -3.40 -3.60
C SER A 175 -6.79 -1.90 -3.67
N ILE A 176 -5.67 -1.52 -4.29
CA ILE A 176 -5.48 -0.14 -4.77
C ILE A 176 -6.78 0.18 -5.53
N PRO A 177 -7.62 1.13 -5.07
CA PRO A 177 -8.77 1.54 -5.84
C PRO A 177 -8.16 2.02 -7.13
N ALA A 178 -8.72 1.58 -8.23
CA ALA A 178 -8.48 2.19 -9.52
C ALA A 178 -8.93 3.67 -9.43
N ARG A 179 -8.15 4.52 -8.75
CA ARG A 179 -8.27 5.96 -8.79
C ARG A 179 -7.74 6.34 -10.14
N LEU A 180 -8.66 6.24 -11.10
CA LEU A 180 -8.61 6.81 -12.43
C LEU A 180 -7.20 6.71 -13.03
N GLN A 181 -6.94 5.55 -13.62
CA GLN A 181 -6.06 5.52 -14.78
C GLN A 181 -6.71 6.39 -15.86
N ASN A 182 -6.57 7.71 -15.72
CA ASN A 182 -6.72 8.59 -16.86
C ASN A 182 -5.53 8.27 -17.76
N ILE A 183 -5.88 7.55 -18.83
CA ILE A 183 -5.08 7.37 -20.02
C ILE A 183 -4.47 8.75 -20.34
N PRO A 184 -3.14 8.88 -20.46
CA PRO A 184 -2.54 10.12 -20.94
C PRO A 184 -3.16 10.47 -22.30
N GLU A 185 -3.39 11.75 -22.53
CA GLU A 185 -3.85 12.22 -23.84
C GLU A 185 -2.94 11.72 -24.97
N GLN A 186 -3.63 11.38 -26.04
CA GLN A 186 -3.19 10.79 -27.28
C GLN A 186 -1.94 11.48 -27.85
N THR A 187 -0.94 10.67 -28.20
CA THR A 187 0.00 11.03 -29.27
C THR A 187 -0.15 10.01 -30.38
N ILE A 188 -0.63 10.48 -31.53
CA ILE A 188 -0.78 9.72 -32.76
C ILE A 188 0.61 9.28 -33.25
N GLY A 189 0.74 7.98 -33.58
CA GLY A 189 1.68 7.46 -34.57
C GLY A 189 3.12 7.96 -34.47
N SER A 190 3.80 7.72 -33.35
CA SER A 190 5.25 7.90 -33.28
C SER A 190 5.94 6.58 -32.95
N HIS A 191 6.84 6.14 -33.81
CA HIS A 191 7.82 5.12 -33.48
C HIS A 191 8.81 5.72 -32.47
N LYS A 192 8.56 5.49 -31.18
CA LYS A 192 9.47 5.97 -30.14
C LYS A 192 10.48 4.88 -29.85
N LYS A 193 11.77 5.18 -30.07
CA LYS A 193 12.85 4.38 -29.49
C LYS A 193 12.80 4.59 -27.98
N LEU A 194 12.48 3.52 -27.26
CA LEU A 194 12.58 3.47 -25.81
C LEU A 194 13.83 2.69 -25.42
N ASN A 195 14.29 2.84 -24.20
CA ASN A 195 15.41 2.05 -23.66
C ASN A 195 15.12 1.72 -22.20
N GLU A 196 13.87 1.34 -21.95
CA GLU A 196 13.32 1.17 -20.61
C GLU A 196 13.18 -0.31 -20.30
N TRP A 197 13.55 -0.67 -19.07
CA TRP A 197 13.31 -2.01 -18.55
C TRP A 197 11.84 -2.15 -18.17
N THR A 198 11.19 -3.15 -18.73
CA THR A 198 9.75 -3.37 -18.62
C THR A 198 9.43 -4.79 -18.22
N TYR A 199 8.22 -4.96 -17.68
CA TYR A 199 7.70 -6.26 -17.31
C TYR A 199 6.19 -6.33 -17.54
N HIS A 200 5.66 -7.51 -17.81
CA HIS A 200 4.22 -7.72 -17.98
C HIS A 200 3.84 -9.16 -17.66
N TRP A 201 2.58 -9.37 -17.27
CA TRP A 201 2.05 -10.70 -17.03
C TRP A 201 1.65 -11.34 -18.36
N ASN A 202 2.06 -12.58 -18.57
CA ASN A 202 1.60 -13.40 -19.68
C ASN A 202 0.74 -14.55 -19.14
N ALA A 203 -0.54 -14.52 -19.50
CA ALA A 203 -1.54 -15.47 -19.02
C ALA A 203 -1.29 -16.89 -19.53
N SER A 204 -0.72 -17.07 -20.72
CA SER A 204 -0.45 -18.39 -21.31
C SER A 204 0.59 -19.17 -20.53
N ILE A 205 1.62 -18.48 -20.02
CA ILE A 205 2.70 -19.10 -19.23
C ILE A 205 2.51 -18.93 -17.71
N GLN A 206 1.44 -18.23 -17.28
CA GLN A 206 1.17 -17.88 -15.88
C GLN A 206 2.41 -17.28 -15.18
N ASN A 207 3.12 -16.40 -15.88
CA ASN A 207 4.37 -15.84 -15.38
C ASN A 207 4.62 -14.43 -15.94
N CYS A 208 5.52 -13.72 -15.27
CA CYS A 208 5.96 -12.41 -15.70
C CYS A 208 7.06 -12.53 -16.77
N ILE A 209 6.88 -11.84 -17.88
CA ILE A 209 7.91 -11.65 -18.90
C ILE A 209 8.62 -10.33 -18.60
N ILE A 210 9.95 -10.33 -18.66
CA ILE A 210 10.80 -9.20 -18.36
C ILE A 210 11.66 -8.89 -19.58
N GLY A 211 11.75 -7.62 -19.96
CA GLY A 211 12.53 -7.25 -21.14
C GLY A 211 12.90 -5.79 -21.21
N LYS A 212 13.85 -5.49 -22.09
CA LYS A 212 14.27 -4.13 -22.37
C LYS A 212 13.63 -3.64 -23.66
N THR A 213 12.75 -2.65 -23.55
CA THR A 213 12.08 -2.07 -24.72
C THR A 213 13.08 -1.33 -25.59
N TYR A 214 12.91 -1.44 -26.90
CA TYR A 214 13.70 -0.68 -27.87
C TYR A 214 12.87 -0.05 -28.99
N LEU A 215 11.65 -0.56 -29.23
CA LEU A 215 10.66 0.04 -30.11
C LEU A 215 9.29 0.01 -29.44
N GLN A 216 8.55 1.11 -29.58
CA GLN A 216 7.14 1.16 -29.27
C GLN A 216 6.41 1.80 -30.45
N ASP A 217 5.44 1.06 -30.97
CA ASP A 217 4.46 1.55 -31.95
C ASP A 217 3.18 1.91 -31.19
N THR A 218 2.66 3.11 -31.38
CA THR A 218 1.49 3.59 -30.65
C THR A 218 0.38 3.95 -31.61
N ASP A 219 -0.69 3.17 -31.59
CA ASP A 219 -1.94 3.46 -32.27
C ASP A 219 -2.96 4.08 -31.27
N THR A 220 -3.99 4.71 -31.82
CA THR A 220 -5.12 5.40 -31.17
C THR A 220 -5.77 4.65 -30.01
N ARG A 221 -5.67 3.31 -29.96
CA ARG A 221 -6.29 2.46 -28.92
C ARG A 221 -5.31 1.56 -28.16
N SER A 222 -4.05 1.46 -28.58
CA SER A 222 -3.08 0.57 -27.94
C SER A 222 -1.66 0.80 -28.43
N SER A 223 -0.68 0.59 -27.56
CA SER A 223 0.72 0.52 -27.96
C SER A 223 1.19 -0.92 -28.10
N ILE A 224 1.93 -1.23 -29.16
CA ILE A 224 2.70 -2.47 -29.29
C ILE A 224 4.13 -2.13 -28.94
N SER A 225 4.63 -2.72 -27.86
CA SER A 225 6.00 -2.58 -27.41
C SER A 225 6.79 -3.82 -27.75
N ILE A 226 7.94 -3.61 -28.39
CA ILE A 226 8.87 -4.67 -28.75
C ILE A 226 10.06 -4.58 -27.80
N MET A 227 10.38 -5.71 -27.17
CA MET A 227 11.44 -5.79 -26.16
C MET A 227 12.41 -6.94 -26.41
N GLU A 228 13.68 -6.74 -26.05
CA GLU A 228 14.67 -7.80 -25.90
C GLU A 228 14.32 -8.56 -24.60
N HIS A 229 14.15 -9.87 -24.69
CA HIS A 229 13.72 -10.71 -23.57
C HIS A 229 14.89 -11.06 -22.65
N TYR A 230 14.67 -10.94 -21.34
CA TYR A 230 15.63 -11.27 -20.29
C TYR A 230 15.00 -12.24 -19.28
N ILE A 231 15.79 -13.20 -18.82
CA ILE A 231 15.36 -14.21 -17.84
C ILE A 231 16.08 -14.03 -16.50
N PRO A 232 15.40 -14.30 -15.37
CA PRO A 232 16.04 -14.31 -14.06
C PRO A 232 17.06 -15.46 -13.97
N ILE A 233 18.20 -15.20 -13.35
CA ILE A 233 19.15 -16.26 -12.99
C ILE A 233 18.55 -17.13 -11.90
N ASN A 234 18.71 -18.45 -12.03
CA ASN A 234 18.23 -19.40 -11.04
C ASN A 234 19.01 -19.25 -9.73
N ASN A 235 18.32 -19.21 -8.59
CA ASN A 235 18.91 -18.97 -7.26
C ASN A 235 20.06 -19.94 -6.90
N SER A 236 20.07 -21.14 -7.49
CA SER A 236 21.14 -22.13 -7.32
C SER A 236 22.51 -21.66 -7.82
N LEU A 237 22.58 -20.71 -8.76
CA LEU A 237 23.84 -20.08 -9.21
C LEU A 237 24.23 -18.84 -8.38
N LEU A 238 23.32 -18.35 -7.53
CA LEU A 238 23.49 -17.18 -6.67
C LEU A 238 23.82 -17.55 -5.22
N ALA A 239 23.94 -18.84 -4.92
CA ALA A 239 24.34 -19.38 -3.62
C ALA A 239 25.83 -19.10 -3.35
N ILE A 240 26.16 -17.82 -3.20
CA ILE A 240 27.37 -17.36 -2.55
C ILE A 240 26.92 -16.91 -1.15
N ASP A 241 27.11 -17.77 -0.14
CA ASP A 241 27.16 -17.47 1.30
C ASP A 241 26.19 -16.40 1.88
N LEU A 242 24.93 -16.36 1.45
CA LEU A 242 23.89 -15.57 2.13
C LEU A 242 22.98 -16.52 2.92
N SER A 243 23.34 -16.71 4.19
CA SER A 243 22.50 -17.35 5.19
C SER A 243 21.14 -16.65 5.28
N PHE A 244 20.07 -17.44 5.10
CA PHE A 244 18.69 -17.15 5.52
C PHE A 244 18.11 -15.74 5.26
N GLN A 245 18.41 -15.11 4.12
CA GLN A 245 17.62 -13.97 3.68
C GLN A 245 16.37 -14.45 2.91
N SER A 246 15.19 -14.06 3.40
CA SER A 246 13.91 -14.43 2.78
C SER A 246 13.89 -14.04 1.30
N SER A 247 13.20 -14.82 0.46
CA SER A 247 13.10 -14.62 -0.99
C SER A 247 12.62 -13.23 -1.42
N CYS A 248 12.06 -12.44 -0.50
CA CYS A 248 11.62 -11.06 -0.70
C CYS A 248 12.75 -10.02 -0.58
N SER A 249 13.97 -10.44 -0.22
CA SER A 249 15.11 -9.54 -0.02
C SER A 249 16.27 -9.80 -1.00
N SER A 250 16.18 -10.84 -1.83
CA SER A 250 17.21 -11.20 -2.81
C SER A 250 17.11 -10.32 -4.07
N PRO A 251 18.24 -9.81 -4.61
CA PRO A 251 18.22 -9.08 -5.87
C PRO A 251 17.79 -9.96 -7.03
N LEU A 252 17.05 -9.36 -7.96
CA LEU A 252 16.80 -9.96 -9.26
C LEU A 252 17.97 -9.68 -10.20
N ILE A 253 18.63 -10.75 -10.67
CA ILE A 253 19.68 -10.67 -11.69
C ILE A 253 19.14 -11.21 -13.01
N LEU A 254 19.33 -10.45 -14.08
CA LEU A 254 18.79 -10.69 -15.42
C LEU A 254 19.90 -10.99 -16.42
N VAL A 255 19.70 -12.01 -17.23
CA VAL A 255 20.58 -12.36 -18.36
C VAL A 255 19.79 -12.39 -19.66
N PRO A 256 20.41 -12.06 -20.81
CA PRO A 256 19.73 -12.09 -22.09
C PRO A 256 19.22 -13.50 -22.39
N CYS A 257 17.97 -13.62 -22.80
CA CYS A 257 17.40 -14.90 -23.17
C CYS A 257 18.09 -15.43 -24.44
N SER A 258 18.47 -16.71 -24.43
CA SER A 258 19.12 -17.38 -25.57
C SER A 258 18.16 -17.75 -26.71
N GLY A 259 16.87 -17.47 -26.55
CA GLY A 259 15.78 -17.91 -27.43
C GLY A 259 14.81 -18.80 -26.64
N CYS A 260 13.52 -18.47 -26.71
CA CYS A 260 12.47 -19.24 -26.04
C CYS A 260 11.22 -19.30 -26.94
N HIS A 261 10.24 -20.12 -26.56
CA HIS A 261 8.96 -20.26 -27.26
C HIS A 261 8.16 -18.96 -27.45
N LEU A 262 8.44 -17.92 -26.66
CA LEU A 262 7.79 -16.61 -26.76
C LEU A 262 8.46 -15.71 -27.80
N ASN A 263 9.58 -16.16 -28.39
CA ASN A 263 10.32 -15.38 -29.36
C ASN A 263 9.49 -15.15 -30.62
N ASP A 264 9.28 -13.89 -30.95
CA ASP A 264 8.61 -13.48 -32.18
C ASP A 264 9.60 -13.53 -33.35
N HIS A 265 9.64 -14.69 -34.01
CA HIS A 265 10.50 -14.94 -35.16
C HIS A 265 10.13 -14.10 -36.39
N SER A 266 8.95 -13.47 -36.42
CA SER A 266 8.53 -12.61 -37.53
C SER A 266 9.19 -11.23 -37.48
N LEU A 267 9.69 -10.83 -36.31
CA LEU A 267 10.44 -9.60 -36.12
C LEU A 267 11.90 -9.81 -36.51
N ILE A 268 12.19 -9.68 -37.80
CA ILE A 268 13.56 -9.66 -38.32
C ILE A 268 14.25 -8.40 -37.81
N LEU A 269 15.00 -8.53 -36.71
CA LEU A 269 15.84 -7.45 -36.21
C LEU A 269 17.10 -7.34 -37.04
N GLN A 270 17.42 -6.10 -37.44
CA GLN A 270 18.71 -5.75 -38.02
C GLN A 270 19.89 -5.90 -37.02
N ASP A 271 19.61 -6.11 -35.73
CA ASP A 271 20.63 -6.29 -34.69
C ASP A 271 20.82 -7.79 -34.35
N ALA A 272 21.85 -8.40 -34.92
CA ALA A 272 22.24 -9.80 -34.69
C ALA A 272 22.60 -10.14 -33.23
N ARG A 273 22.69 -9.15 -32.33
CA ARG A 273 22.98 -9.36 -30.90
C ARG A 273 21.74 -9.75 -30.11
N ILE A 274 20.54 -9.41 -30.57
CA ILE A 274 19.27 -9.74 -29.90
C ILE A 274 18.85 -11.14 -30.33
N ARG A 275 18.87 -12.08 -29.38
CA ARG A 275 18.53 -13.50 -29.64
C ARG A 275 17.07 -13.84 -29.39
N CYS A 276 16.36 -13.03 -28.60
CA CYS A 276 14.98 -13.27 -28.23
C CYS A 276 14.23 -11.94 -28.12
N THR A 277 13.14 -11.84 -28.86
CA THR A 277 12.31 -10.65 -28.99
C THR A 277 10.88 -10.99 -28.70
N ILE A 278 10.19 -10.13 -27.95
CA ILE A 278 8.77 -10.33 -27.64
C ILE A 278 8.04 -9.04 -27.97
N SER A 279 6.95 -9.17 -28.74
CA SER A 279 5.99 -8.11 -29.02
C SER A 279 4.81 -8.20 -28.07
N VAL A 280 4.45 -7.08 -27.45
CA VAL A 280 3.38 -7.06 -26.44
C VAL A 280 2.53 -5.83 -26.62
N ARG A 281 1.22 -6.05 -26.66
CA ARG A 281 0.23 -4.99 -26.63
C ARG A 281 0.08 -4.49 -25.20
N THR A 282 0.38 -3.22 -24.96
CA THR A 282 0.25 -2.58 -23.65
C THR A 282 -0.49 -1.25 -23.76
N ASN A 283 -1.40 -0.99 -22.82
CA ASN A 283 -2.02 0.34 -22.69
C ASN A 283 -1.08 1.33 -21.98
N ARG A 284 -0.22 0.81 -21.10
CA ARG A 284 0.82 1.55 -20.39
C ARG A 284 1.95 0.60 -20.00
N LEU A 285 3.21 1.02 -20.16
CA LEU A 285 4.37 0.21 -19.80
C LEU A 285 4.64 0.22 -18.29
N SER A 286 4.69 -0.98 -17.71
CA SER A 286 5.25 -1.17 -16.37
C SER A 286 6.76 -1.18 -16.47
N VAL A 287 7.42 -0.22 -15.82
CA VAL A 287 8.87 -0.03 -15.88
C VAL A 287 9.52 -0.26 -14.52
N PHE A 288 10.80 -0.63 -14.55
CA PHE A 288 11.69 -0.69 -13.38
C PHE A 288 13.09 -0.22 -13.80
N ASN A 289 14.02 -0.12 -12.84
CA ASN A 289 15.38 0.30 -13.10
C ASN A 289 16.39 -0.81 -12.75
N THR A 290 17.59 -0.69 -13.31
CA THR A 290 18.73 -1.55 -12.98
C THR A 290 19.86 -0.72 -12.39
N PHE A 291 20.64 -1.30 -11.48
CA PHE A 291 21.84 -0.66 -10.96
C PHE A 291 22.88 -0.43 -12.06
N HIS A 292 23.52 0.73 -12.03
CA HIS A 292 24.63 1.03 -12.93
C HIS A 292 25.85 0.16 -12.59
N ARG A 293 26.69 -0.16 -13.58
CA ARG A 293 27.89 -1.02 -13.42
C ARG A 293 28.88 -0.52 -12.36
N SER A 294 28.92 0.80 -12.12
CA SER A 294 29.79 1.39 -11.10
C SER A 294 29.25 1.25 -9.67
N ASN A 295 27.96 0.91 -9.51
CA ASN A 295 27.30 0.81 -8.21
C ASN A 295 27.80 -0.43 -7.44
N GLN A 296 27.91 -0.30 -6.11
CA GLN A 296 28.33 -1.39 -5.24
C GLN A 296 27.42 -2.62 -5.34
N GLU A 297 26.09 -2.44 -5.45
CA GLU A 297 25.15 -3.57 -5.59
C GLU A 297 25.39 -4.36 -6.87
N HIS A 298 25.79 -3.70 -7.97
CA HIS A 298 26.18 -4.40 -9.19
C HIS A 298 27.53 -5.11 -9.03
N LYS A 299 28.49 -4.47 -8.34
CA LYS A 299 29.84 -5.03 -8.14
C LYS A 299 29.86 -6.29 -7.28
N LYS A 300 28.91 -6.45 -6.34
CA LYS A 300 28.76 -7.68 -5.54
C LYS A 300 28.64 -8.94 -6.41
N TYR A 301 28.09 -8.79 -7.62
CA TYR A 301 27.84 -9.88 -8.55
C TYR A 301 28.83 -9.92 -9.73
N ALA A 302 29.92 -9.14 -9.67
CA ALA A 302 30.96 -9.11 -10.71
C ALA A 302 31.65 -10.46 -10.92
N ASN A 303 31.69 -11.30 -9.89
CA ASN A 303 32.32 -12.61 -9.93
C ASN A 303 31.44 -13.69 -10.59
N LEU A 304 30.18 -13.39 -10.89
CA LEU A 304 29.36 -14.29 -11.69
C LEU A 304 29.98 -14.35 -13.08
N SER A 305 30.40 -15.54 -13.52
CA SER A 305 31.06 -15.81 -14.81
C SER A 305 30.12 -15.65 -16.01
N LEU A 306 29.47 -14.49 -16.11
CA LEU A 306 28.41 -14.15 -17.05
C LEU A 306 28.89 -13.06 -17.99
N LYS A 307 28.77 -13.29 -19.30
CA LYS A 307 29.20 -12.34 -20.34
C LYS A 307 28.42 -11.01 -20.31
N LYS A 308 27.13 -11.04 -19.98
CA LYS A 308 26.23 -9.88 -19.91
C LYS A 308 25.14 -10.17 -18.88
N TYR A 309 25.08 -9.38 -17.81
CA TYR A 309 24.03 -9.45 -16.79
C TYR A 309 23.63 -8.05 -16.33
N PHE A 310 22.47 -7.95 -15.70
CA PHE A 310 21.95 -6.73 -15.10
C PHE A 310 21.36 -7.03 -13.72
N VAL A 311 21.56 -6.13 -12.76
CA VAL A 311 20.99 -6.25 -11.41
C VAL A 311 19.83 -5.26 -11.29
N SER A 312 18.63 -5.77 -11.04
CA SER A 312 17.42 -4.99 -10.86
C SER A 312 17.42 -4.24 -9.52
N THR A 313 16.83 -3.04 -9.50
CA THR A 313 16.55 -2.31 -8.25
C THR A 313 15.34 -2.86 -7.50
N LYS A 314 14.59 -3.78 -8.10
CA LYS A 314 13.40 -4.43 -7.53
C LYS A 314 13.56 -5.96 -7.56
N PRO A 315 13.15 -6.70 -6.52
CA PRO A 315 13.24 -8.15 -6.52
C PRO A 315 12.19 -8.81 -7.42
N LEU A 316 12.39 -10.10 -7.72
CA LEU A 316 11.54 -10.85 -8.63
C LEU A 316 10.09 -10.97 -8.14
N HIS A 317 9.90 -11.13 -6.83
CA HIS A 317 8.58 -11.22 -6.21
C HIS A 317 7.74 -9.98 -6.51
N PHE A 318 8.29 -8.78 -6.26
CA PHE A 318 7.65 -7.50 -6.55
C PHE A 318 7.22 -7.42 -8.02
N ILE A 319 8.14 -7.75 -8.94
CA ILE A 319 7.87 -7.66 -10.38
C ILE A 319 6.73 -8.61 -10.79
N ARG A 320 6.73 -9.85 -10.30
CA ARG A 320 5.68 -10.84 -10.58
C ARG A 320 4.32 -10.41 -10.04
N TYR A 321 4.27 -9.99 -8.77
CA TYR A 321 3.03 -9.58 -8.13
C TYR A 321 2.45 -8.31 -8.77
N SER A 322 3.30 -7.32 -9.04
CA SER A 322 2.93 -6.09 -9.74
C SER A 322 2.37 -6.39 -11.13
N ALA A 323 3.05 -7.23 -11.92
CA ALA A 323 2.60 -7.68 -13.23
C ALA A 323 1.19 -8.30 -13.18
N HIS A 324 0.99 -9.25 -12.26
CA HIS A 324 -0.28 -9.95 -12.10
C HIS A 324 -1.41 -9.01 -11.65
N SER A 325 -1.13 -8.13 -10.67
CA SER A 325 -2.11 -7.14 -10.18
C SER A 325 -2.58 -6.20 -11.30
N ILE A 326 -1.66 -5.74 -12.15
CA ILE A 326 -1.97 -4.88 -13.30
C ILE A 326 -2.83 -5.63 -14.32
N TYR A 327 -2.51 -6.89 -14.59
CA TYR A 327 -3.29 -7.74 -15.48
C TYR A 327 -4.72 -7.92 -14.98
N LEU A 328 -4.91 -8.27 -13.70
CA LEU A 328 -6.25 -8.40 -13.10
C LEU A 328 -7.06 -7.11 -13.21
N ALA A 329 -6.44 -5.97 -12.91
CA ALA A 329 -7.08 -4.66 -13.01
C ALA A 329 -7.50 -4.30 -14.44
N GLN A 330 -6.69 -4.62 -15.45
CA GLN A 330 -7.03 -4.38 -16.87
C GLN A 330 -8.18 -5.26 -17.36
N HIS A 331 -8.30 -6.47 -16.82
CA HIS A 331 -9.34 -7.42 -17.19
C HIS A 331 -10.59 -7.35 -16.29
N ASN A 332 -10.68 -6.35 -15.40
CA ASN A 332 -11.77 -6.18 -14.42
C ASN A 332 -12.02 -7.45 -13.57
N ILE A 333 -10.98 -8.24 -13.32
CA ILE A 333 -11.08 -9.43 -12.50
C ILE A 333 -10.89 -8.99 -11.05
N ASN A 334 -12.00 -8.76 -10.34
CA ASN A 334 -11.98 -8.52 -8.90
C ASN A 334 -11.68 -9.83 -8.18
N THR A 335 -10.42 -10.12 -7.87
CA THR A 335 -10.09 -11.16 -6.89
C THR A 335 -10.36 -10.63 -5.49
N THR A 336 -11.58 -10.85 -4.99
CA THR A 336 -11.80 -11.03 -3.56
C THR A 336 -11.11 -12.34 -3.17
N LEU A 337 -9.81 -12.29 -2.85
CA LEU A 337 -9.18 -13.40 -2.14
C LEU A 337 -9.77 -13.40 -0.73
N SER A 338 -10.71 -14.32 -0.49
CA SER A 338 -11.18 -14.65 0.85
C SER A 338 -9.98 -14.85 1.76
N PRO A 339 -10.00 -14.33 3.00
CA PRO A 339 -8.90 -14.54 3.93
C PRO A 339 -8.74 -16.05 4.12
N SER A 340 -7.64 -16.59 3.60
CA SER A 340 -7.27 -17.97 3.89
C SER A 340 -6.93 -18.00 5.37
N THR A 341 -7.77 -18.70 6.12
CA THR A 341 -7.56 -19.06 7.51
C THR A 341 -6.32 -19.95 7.59
N LEU A 342 -5.14 -19.34 7.66
CA LEU A 342 -3.94 -20.02 8.15
C LEU A 342 -4.09 -20.13 9.67
N MET A 343 -4.90 -21.10 10.10
CA MET A 343 -4.82 -21.63 11.46
C MET A 343 -3.50 -22.39 11.56
N PRO A 344 -2.59 -22.03 12.50
CA PRO A 344 -1.52 -22.92 12.86
C PRO A 344 -2.15 -24.14 13.54
N THR A 345 -1.96 -25.32 12.96
CA THR A 345 -2.27 -26.60 13.59
C THR A 345 -1.36 -26.78 14.81
N ASN A 346 -1.83 -26.32 15.97
CA ASN A 346 -1.38 -26.82 17.26
C ASN A 346 -2.50 -27.67 17.86
N SER A 347 -2.29 -28.98 17.80
CA SER A 347 -3.04 -29.99 18.53
C SER A 347 -2.93 -29.75 20.04
N HIS A 348 -3.98 -29.19 20.65
CA HIS A 348 -4.40 -29.49 22.03
C HIS A 348 -5.88 -29.15 22.16
N SER A 349 -6.71 -30.14 21.89
CA SER A 349 -8.15 -30.13 22.13
C SER A 349 -8.44 -30.39 23.61
N SER A 350 -9.12 -29.44 24.26
CA SER A 350 -10.19 -29.63 25.28
C SER A 350 -10.18 -28.46 26.29
N ASN A 351 -10.87 -27.36 25.97
CA ASN A 351 -11.38 -26.41 26.99
C ASN A 351 -12.25 -25.29 26.40
N SER A 352 -12.28 -25.11 25.08
CA SER A 352 -13.02 -24.03 24.43
C SER A 352 -14.53 -24.17 24.54
N ASP A 353 -15.04 -25.40 24.48
CA ASP A 353 -16.48 -25.67 24.50
C ASP A 353 -17.11 -25.46 25.87
N ASP A 354 -16.38 -25.72 26.96
CA ASP A 354 -16.86 -25.48 28.33
C ASP A 354 -16.91 -23.98 28.66
N ILE A 355 -15.98 -23.17 28.14
CA ILE A 355 -15.97 -21.71 28.31
C ILE A 355 -17.13 -21.08 27.53
N ILE A 356 -17.39 -21.54 26.30
CA ILE A 356 -18.52 -21.04 25.49
C ILE A 356 -19.85 -21.47 26.12
N LYS A 357 -19.96 -22.70 26.64
CA LYS A 357 -21.15 -23.12 27.39
C LYS A 357 -21.36 -22.24 28.62
N HIS A 358 -20.30 -22.01 29.40
CA HIS A 358 -20.39 -21.21 30.63
C HIS A 358 -20.78 -19.76 30.34
N LEU A 359 -20.22 -19.13 29.31
CA LEU A 359 -20.60 -17.78 28.86
C LEU A 359 -22.05 -17.72 28.40
N THR A 360 -22.52 -18.72 27.66
CA THR A 360 -23.90 -18.79 27.17
C THR A 360 -24.89 -18.94 28.32
N THR A 361 -24.61 -19.78 29.32
CA THR A 361 -25.45 -19.89 30.54
C THR A 361 -25.45 -18.63 31.39
N THR A 362 -24.32 -17.93 31.51
CA THR A 362 -24.25 -16.68 32.29
C THR A 362 -25.06 -15.57 31.63
N ILE A 363 -24.97 -15.44 30.29
CA ILE A 363 -25.75 -14.47 29.51
C ILE A 363 -27.25 -14.78 29.60
N GLN A 364 -27.63 -16.06 29.49
CA GLN A 364 -29.03 -16.46 29.58
C GLN A 364 -29.60 -16.24 30.99
N SER A 365 -28.81 -16.42 32.04
CA SER A 365 -29.21 -16.10 33.42
C SER A 365 -29.37 -14.59 33.68
N ALA A 366 -28.59 -13.75 33.01
CA ALA A 366 -28.68 -12.29 33.12
C ALA A 366 -29.95 -11.76 32.42
N VAL A 367 -30.21 -12.24 31.21
CA VAL A 367 -31.42 -11.86 30.44
C VAL A 367 -32.71 -12.28 31.15
N THR A 368 -32.69 -13.40 31.88
CA THR A 368 -33.89 -13.87 32.62
C THR A 368 -34.14 -13.08 33.92
N ARG A 369 -33.10 -12.46 34.50
CA ARG A 369 -33.25 -11.61 35.70
C ARG A 369 -33.82 -10.23 35.36
N ASP A 370 -33.46 -9.68 34.21
CA ASP A 370 -33.96 -8.38 33.77
C ASP A 370 -35.44 -8.43 33.35
N ILE A 371 -35.92 -9.57 32.85
CA ILE A 371 -37.34 -9.76 32.50
C ILE A 371 -38.22 -9.91 33.75
N LYS A 372 -37.69 -10.37 34.89
CA LYS A 372 -38.44 -10.48 36.16
C LYS A 372 -38.51 -9.19 36.99
N MET A 373 -37.83 -8.12 36.58
CA MET A 373 -37.94 -6.80 37.23
C MET A 373 -38.94 -5.86 36.54
N ILE A 374 -39.62 -6.32 35.47
CA ILE A 374 -40.58 -5.51 34.68
C ILE A 374 -42.02 -6.09 34.74
N THR A 375 -42.27 -7.08 35.60
CA THR A 375 -43.61 -7.55 36.01
C THR A 375 -43.64 -7.67 37.51
#